data_AF-A0ABD1BVB9-F1
#
_entry.id   AF-A0ABD1BVB9-F1
#
_cell.length_a   1.000
_cell.length_b   1.000
_cell.length_c   1.000
_cell.angle_alpha   90.00
_cell.angle_beta   90.00
_cell.angle_gamma   90.00
#
_symmetry.space_group_name_H-M   'P 1'
#
loop_
_entity.id
_entity.type
_entity.pdbx_description
1 polymer ?
#
loop_
_entity_poly.entity_id
_entity_poly.type
_entity_poly.pdbx_seq_one_letter_code
_entity_poly.pdbx_strand_id
1 'polypeptide(L)'
;MAFLQLISLVITSLIILHTIPSTISISPDPPTMILIDRICLETVNAYYCERSILSRLDKPHAEISTIAKIAAFNALFISKATIALIRDDFIDKADKPLTKTQLRTCLATYVQWGREAS
;
A
#
# COMPACT_ATOMS: atom_id res chain seq x y z
N MET A 1 26.42 42.39 17.80
CA MET A 1 26.31 40.94 18.06
C MET A 1 24.86 40.43 18.04
N ALA A 2 23.89 41.15 18.61
CA ALA A 2 22.48 40.73 18.61
C ALA A 2 21.83 40.57 17.22
N PHE A 3 22.19 41.43 16.25
CA PHE A 3 21.62 41.40 14.89
C PHE A 3 22.04 40.15 14.08
N LEU A 4 23.29 39.72 14.24
CA LEU A 4 23.80 38.48 13.61
C LEU A 4 23.14 37.22 14.21
N GLN A 5 22.85 37.24 15.51
CA GLN A 5 22.11 36.16 16.18
C GLN A 5 20.66 36.09 15.70
N LEU A 6 20.01 37.23 15.50
CA LEU A 6 18.64 37.30 14.98
C LEU A 6 18.55 36.74 13.55
N ILE A 7 19.51 37.11 12.68
CA ILE A 7 19.60 36.59 11.31
C ILE A 7 19.87 35.09 11.32
N SER A 8 20.78 34.61 12.18
CA SER A 8 21.09 33.19 12.32
C SER A 8 19.85 32.38 12.72
N LEU A 9 19.04 32.88 13.66
CA LEU A 9 17.80 32.25 14.10
C LEU A 9 16.78 32.14 12.96
N VAL A 10 16.57 33.23 12.21
CA VAL A 10 15.64 33.25 11.06
C VAL A 10 16.07 32.26 9.98
N ILE A 11 17.36 32.22 9.64
CA ILE A 11 17.89 31.28 8.65
C ILE A 11 17.71 29.83 9.13
N THR A 12 18.02 29.53 10.39
CA THR A 12 17.82 28.17 10.92
C THR A 12 16.35 27.75 10.95
N SER A 13 15.41 28.65 11.28
CA SER A 13 13.98 28.35 11.24
C SER A 13 13.47 28.10 9.83
N LEU A 14 13.96 28.85 8.84
CA LEU A 14 13.61 28.64 7.43
C LEU A 14 14.12 27.29 6.92
N ILE A 15 15.36 26.91 7.27
CA ILE A 15 15.91 25.59 6.87
C ILE A 15 15.07 24.45 7.47
N ILE A 16 14.67 24.53 8.74
CA ILE A 16 13.82 23.51 9.38
C ILE A 16 12.47 23.41 8.66
N LEU A 17 11.84 24.53 8.29
CA LEU A 17 10.55 24.53 7.59
C LEU A 17 10.62 23.89 6.18
N HIS A 18 11.74 24.04 5.47
CA HIS A 18 11.92 23.49 4.12
C HIS A 18 12.46 22.05 4.09
N THR A 19 12.97 21.54 5.22
CA THR A 19 13.52 20.18 5.32
C THR A 19 12.54 19.17 5.89
N ILE A 20 11.37 19.59 6.39
CA ILE A 20 10.30 18.68 6.80
C ILE A 20 9.52 18.29 5.55
N PRO A 21 9.66 17.06 5.02
CA PRO A 21 8.78 16.59 3.96
C PRO A 21 7.36 16.63 4.52
N SER A 22 6.53 17.52 3.97
CA SER A 22 5.11 17.56 4.28
C SER A 22 4.51 16.27 3.74
N THR A 23 4.37 15.26 4.58
CA THR A 23 3.57 14.08 4.26
C THR A 23 2.12 14.57 4.17
N ILE A 24 1.63 14.82 2.96
CA ILE A 24 0.24 15.18 2.74
C ILE A 24 -0.57 13.93 3.07
N SER A 25 -1.03 13.84 4.31
CA SER A 25 -1.99 12.82 4.72
C SER A 25 -3.36 13.24 4.18
N ILE A 26 -3.82 12.55 3.15
CA ILE A 26 -5.18 12.74 2.64
C ILE A 26 -6.14 12.16 3.68
N SER A 27 -6.96 13.02 4.26
CA SER A 27 -8.09 12.61 5.09
C SER A 27 -9.31 12.47 4.18
N PRO A 28 -9.97 11.30 4.14
CA PRO A 28 -11.23 11.15 3.42
C PRO A 28 -12.31 12.06 3.98
N ASP A 29 -13.26 12.45 3.12
CA ASP A 29 -14.49 13.08 3.58
C ASP A 29 -15.45 12.05 4.20
N PRO A 30 -16.46 12.48 4.99
CA PRO A 30 -17.37 11.54 5.64
C PRO A 30 -18.11 10.59 4.69
N PRO A 31 -18.62 11.02 3.52
CA PRO A 31 -19.22 10.10 2.55
C PRO A 31 -18.26 8.99 2.09
N THR A 32 -17.01 9.34 1.80
CA THR A 32 -15.98 8.37 1.40
C THR A 32 -15.66 7.40 2.54
N MET A 33 -15.53 7.92 3.78
CA MET A 33 -15.26 7.07 4.94
C MET A 33 -16.39 6.07 5.19
N ILE A 34 -17.66 6.51 5.14
CA ILE A 34 -18.83 5.62 5.28
C ILE A 34 -18.83 4.52 4.21
N LEU A 35 -18.44 4.85 2.98
CA LEU A 35 -18.35 3.89 1.89
C LEU A 35 -17.23 2.87 2.12
N ILE A 36 -16.06 3.32 2.57
CA ILE A 36 -14.93 2.45 2.94
C ILE A 36 -15.36 1.50 4.07
N ASP A 37 -15.94 2.03 5.14
CA ASP A 37 -16.38 1.24 6.29
C ASP A 37 -17.38 0.15 5.87
N ARG A 38 -18.39 0.52 5.07
CA ARG A 38 -19.38 -0.43 4.56
C ARG A 38 -18.75 -1.56 3.75
N ILE A 39 -17.81 -1.23 2.86
CA ILE A 39 -17.14 -2.25 2.03
C ILE A 39 -16.24 -3.13 2.90
N CYS A 40 -15.48 -2.53 3.81
CA CYS A 40 -14.47 -3.24 4.59
C CYS A 40 -15.04 -4.13 5.68
N LEU A 41 -16.18 -3.78 6.28
CA LEU A 41 -16.89 -4.62 7.23
C LEU A 41 -17.37 -5.95 6.63
N GLU A 42 -17.57 -6.01 5.32
CA GLU A 42 -17.94 -7.23 4.58
C GLU A 42 -16.72 -8.09 4.18
N THR A 43 -15.51 -7.69 4.56
CA THR A 43 -14.28 -8.45 4.27
C THR A 43 -13.83 -9.28 5.46
N VAL A 44 -13.03 -10.31 5.20
CA VAL A 44 -12.43 -11.16 6.24
C VAL A 44 -11.52 -10.35 7.19
N ASN A 45 -10.96 -9.24 6.74
CA ASN A 45 -10.10 -8.38 7.54
C ASN A 45 -10.37 -6.90 7.25
N ALA A 46 -11.36 -6.35 7.96
CA ALA A 46 -11.78 -4.96 7.82
C ALA A 46 -10.64 -3.96 8.05
N TYR A 47 -9.83 -4.17 9.09
CA TYR A 47 -8.68 -3.31 9.39
C TYR A 47 -7.68 -3.24 8.24
N TYR A 48 -7.32 -4.40 7.67
CA TYR A 48 -6.42 -4.45 6.52
C TYR A 48 -7.05 -3.76 5.29
N CYS A 49 -8.34 -4.02 5.04
CA CYS A 49 -9.08 -3.38 3.96
C CYS A 49 -9.01 -1.85 4.07
N GLU A 50 -9.39 -1.28 5.21
CA GLU A 50 -9.38 0.17 5.45
C GLU A 50 -7.99 0.76 5.23
N ARG A 51 -6.96 0.21 5.89
CA ARG A 51 -5.57 0.68 5.76
C ARG A 51 -5.07 0.62 4.31
N SER A 52 -5.43 -0.44 3.59
CA SER A 52 -5.02 -0.64 2.20
C SER A 52 -5.67 0.38 1.25
N ILE A 53 -6.91 0.79 1.52
CA ILE A 53 -7.62 1.81 0.73
C ILE A 53 -7.10 3.20 1.10
N LEU A 54 -7.09 3.55 2.38
CA LEU A 54 -6.72 4.87 2.88
C LEU A 54 -5.30 5.27 2.46
N SER A 55 -4.36 4.33 2.44
CA SER A 55 -2.96 4.59 2.03
C SER A 55 -2.79 4.88 0.52
N ARG A 56 -3.83 4.69 -0.28
CA ARG A 56 -3.81 4.83 -1.75
C ARG A 56 -4.78 5.86 -2.28
N LEU A 57 -5.57 6.51 -1.42
CA LEU A 57 -6.43 7.61 -1.83
C LEU A 57 -5.58 8.80 -2.31
N ASP A 58 -5.98 9.38 -3.43
CA ASP A 58 -5.36 10.58 -4.02
C ASP A 58 -6.16 11.85 -3.68
N LYS A 59 -7.43 11.71 -3.29
CA LYS A 59 -8.35 12.80 -2.94
C LYS A 59 -9.18 12.46 -1.72
N PRO A 60 -9.68 13.48 -0.97
CA PRO A 60 -10.61 13.26 0.13
C PRO A 60 -11.91 12.56 -0.29
N HIS A 61 -12.40 12.87 -1.49
CA HIS A 61 -13.61 12.30 -2.05
C HIS A 61 -13.29 11.16 -3.01
N ALA A 62 -13.87 9.99 -2.81
CA ALA A 62 -13.73 8.84 -3.71
C ALA A 62 -15.05 8.10 -3.93
N GLU A 63 -15.35 7.87 -5.20
CA GLU A 63 -16.46 7.01 -5.64
C GLU A 63 -16.13 5.54 -5.41
N ILE A 64 -17.17 4.68 -5.37
CA ILE A 64 -17.00 3.24 -5.24
C ILE A 64 -16.08 2.64 -6.30
N SER A 65 -16.09 3.19 -7.52
CA SER A 65 -15.21 2.75 -8.60
C SER A 65 -13.74 3.00 -8.32
N THR A 66 -13.41 4.09 -7.61
CA THR A 66 -12.03 4.38 -7.17
C THR A 66 -11.61 3.39 -6.09
N ILE A 67 -12.45 3.15 -5.09
CA ILE A 67 -12.18 2.18 -4.03
C ILE A 67 -11.97 0.77 -4.61
N ALA A 68 -12.82 0.35 -5.55
CA ALA A 68 -12.71 -0.94 -6.23
C ALA A 68 -11.40 -1.05 -7.04
N LYS A 69 -10.99 0.01 -7.75
CA LYS A 69 -9.70 0.06 -8.48
C LYS A 69 -8.52 -0.06 -7.54
N ILE A 70 -8.56 0.61 -6.38
CA ILE A 70 -7.51 0.50 -5.36
C ILE A 70 -7.42 -0.94 -4.84
N ALA A 71 -8.55 -1.56 -4.51
CA ALA A 71 -8.58 -2.94 -4.03
C ALA A 71 -8.04 -3.92 -5.08
N ALA A 72 -8.47 -3.80 -6.34
CA ALA A 72 -7.98 -4.62 -7.45
C ALA A 72 -6.48 -4.45 -7.68
N PHE A 73 -5.99 -3.20 -7.67
CA PHE A 73 -4.57 -2.91 -7.79
C PHE A 73 -3.75 -3.52 -6.65
N ASN A 74 -4.20 -3.37 -5.41
CA ASN A 74 -3.52 -3.94 -4.24
C ASN A 74 -3.45 -5.47 -4.33
N ALA A 75 -4.55 -6.12 -4.73
CA ALA A 75 -4.58 -7.57 -4.93
C ALA A 75 -3.59 -8.01 -6.04
N LEU A 76 -3.56 -7.29 -7.17
CA LEU A 76 -2.60 -7.55 -8.25
C LEU A 76 -1.14 -7.36 -7.81
N PHE A 77 -0.86 -6.29 -7.06
CA PHE A 77 0.47 -6.00 -6.54
C PHE A 77 0.97 -7.11 -5.61
N ILE A 78 0.13 -7.53 -4.66
CA ILE A 78 0.47 -8.59 -3.70
C ILE A 78 0.70 -9.93 -4.42
N SER A 79 -0.16 -10.27 -5.39
CA SER A 79 0.02 -11.49 -6.18
C SER A 79 1.33 -11.47 -6.97
N LYS A 80 1.69 -10.35 -7.60
CA LYS A 80 2.98 -10.20 -8.29
C LYS A 80 4.18 -10.32 -7.33
N ALA A 81 4.10 -9.70 -6.16
CA ALA A 81 5.13 -9.83 -5.14
C ALA A 81 5.27 -11.28 -4.65
N THR A 82 4.14 -11.98 -4.50
CA THR A 82 4.10 -13.38 -4.05
C THR A 82 4.70 -14.32 -5.12
N ILE A 83 4.41 -14.10 -6.39
CA ILE A 83 5.03 -14.81 -7.51
C ILE A 83 6.56 -14.68 -7.45
N ALA A 84 7.06 -13.45 -7.28
CA ALA A 84 8.50 -13.20 -7.19
C ALA A 84 9.11 -13.94 -5.99
N LEU A 85 8.52 -13.83 -4.79
CA LEU A 85 9.00 -14.54 -3.60
C LEU A 85 9.03 -16.06 -3.78
N ILE A 86 7.98 -16.65 -4.34
CA ILE A 86 7.94 -18.11 -4.53
C ILE A 86 9.01 -18.54 -5.54
N ARG A 87 9.08 -17.86 -6.69
CA ARG A 87 9.97 -18.21 -7.81
C ARG A 87 11.44 -17.97 -7.45
N ASP A 88 11.74 -16.81 -6.89
CA ASP A 88 13.11 -16.30 -6.78
C ASP A 88 13.74 -16.66 -5.42
N ASP A 89 12.92 -16.88 -4.37
CA ASP A 89 13.42 -17.14 -3.03
C ASP A 89 13.07 -18.53 -2.48
N PHE A 90 11.83 -19.01 -2.63
CA PHE A 90 11.38 -20.16 -1.85
C PHE A 90 11.62 -21.52 -2.52
N ILE A 91 11.45 -21.64 -3.84
CA ILE A 91 11.58 -22.94 -4.52
C ILE A 91 13.00 -23.51 -4.39
N ASP A 92 14.01 -22.67 -4.56
CA ASP A 92 15.40 -23.14 -4.55
C ASP A 92 15.90 -23.44 -3.14
N LYS A 93 15.43 -22.68 -2.14
CA LYS A 93 15.78 -22.85 -0.71
C LYS A 93 15.02 -23.98 -0.01
N ALA A 94 13.98 -24.57 -0.63
CA ALA A 94 13.21 -25.63 -0.01
C ALA A 94 13.96 -26.97 -0.03
N ASP A 95 14.34 -27.50 1.14
CA ASP A 95 15.12 -28.76 1.22
C ASP A 95 14.31 -30.01 0.87
N LYS A 96 12.99 -29.99 1.13
CA LYS A 96 12.12 -31.16 0.94
C LYS A 96 11.50 -31.18 -0.46
N PRO A 97 11.58 -32.30 -1.20
CA PRO A 97 10.95 -32.43 -2.51
C PRO A 97 9.45 -32.11 -2.52
N LEU A 98 8.72 -32.56 -1.48
CA LEU A 98 7.29 -32.28 -1.34
C LEU A 98 7.00 -30.77 -1.25
N THR A 99 7.81 -30.04 -0.49
CA THR A 99 7.68 -28.57 -0.35
C THR A 99 7.95 -27.87 -1.68
N LYS A 100 8.98 -28.29 -2.43
CA LYS A 100 9.22 -27.77 -3.79
C LYS A 100 8.01 -27.97 -4.70
N THR A 101 7.39 -29.14 -4.67
CA THR A 101 6.19 -29.42 -5.46
C THR A 101 5.03 -28.52 -5.06
N GLN A 102 4.77 -28.36 -3.76
CA GLN A 102 3.72 -27.48 -3.25
C GLN A 102 3.94 -26.02 -3.67
N LEU A 103 5.18 -25.53 -3.57
CA LEU A 103 5.54 -24.17 -4.00
C LEU A 103 5.35 -23.96 -5.50
N ARG A 104 5.70 -24.95 -6.34
CA ARG A 104 5.45 -24.88 -7.80
C ARG A 104 3.96 -24.85 -8.12
N THR A 105 3.14 -25.64 -7.42
CA THR A 105 1.67 -25.58 -7.58
C THR A 105 1.15 -24.21 -7.18
N CYS A 106 1.61 -23.67 -6.05
CA CYS A 106 1.23 -22.33 -5.59
C CYS A 106 1.60 -21.25 -6.64
N LEU A 107 2.82 -21.31 -7.18
CA LEU A 107 3.29 -20.41 -8.24
C LEU A 107 2.38 -20.46 -9.47
N ALA A 108 2.00 -21.66 -9.93
CA ALA A 108 1.13 -21.82 -11.09
C ALA A 108 -0.25 -21.17 -10.86
N THR A 109 -0.83 -21.35 -9.68
CA THR A 109 -2.10 -20.72 -9.30
C THR A 109 -2.02 -19.20 -9.32
N TYR A 110 -1.00 -18.62 -8.70
CA TYR A 110 -0.84 -17.15 -8.68
C TYR A 110 -0.58 -16.57 -10.08
N VAL A 111 0.21 -17.25 -10.91
CA VAL A 111 0.45 -16.83 -12.30
C VAL A 111 -0.83 -16.85 -13.12
N GLN A 112 -1.67 -17.88 -12.93
CA GLN A 112 -2.98 -17.93 -13.59
C GLN A 112 -3.87 -16.77 -13.16
N TRP A 113 -4.04 -16.56 -11.86
CA TRP A 113 -4.86 -15.48 -11.32
C TRP A 113 -4.38 -14.10 -11.79
N GLY A 114 -3.07 -13.88 -11.81
CA GLY A 114 -2.47 -12.64 -12.31
C GLY A 114 -2.80 -12.34 -13.78
N ARG A 115 -2.93 -13.37 -14.63
CA ARG A 115 -3.32 -13.18 -16.04
C ARG A 115 -4.79 -12.81 -16.21
N GLU A 116 -5.67 -13.35 -15.38
CA GLU A 116 -7.11 -13.06 -15.43
C GLU A 116 -7.42 -11.65 -14.89
N ALA A 117 -6.57 -11.13 -14.00
CA ALA A 117 -6.72 -9.80 -13.40
C ALA A 117 -6.01 -8.65 -14.15
N SER A 118 -5.29 -8.95 -15.24
CA SER A 118 -4.53 -7.98 -16.06
C SER A 118 -5.28 -7.62 -17.34
#